data_AF-A0A529N8X2-F1
#
_entry.id   AF-A0A529N8X2-F1
#
_cell.length_a   1.000
_cell.length_b   1.000
_cell.length_c   1.000
_cell.angle_alpha   90.00
_cell.angle_beta   90.00
_cell.angle_gamma   90.00
#
_symmetry.space_group_name_H-M   'P 1'
#
loop_
_entity.id
_entity.type
_entity.pdbx_description
1 polymer ?
#
loop_
_entity_poly.entity_id
_entity_poly.type
_entity_poly.pdbx_seq_one_letter_code
_entity_poly.pdbx_strand_id
1 'polypeptide(L)'
;IRALPIMRSLPAGVHELARGDAARMQELFTGFATAIAAGILLMYLTLVLLFRSFVQPVTILVALPLSVGGALGLLLLTGNALGVTPLIGL
;
A
#
# COMPACT_ATOMS: atom_id res chain seq x y z
N ILE A 1 -5.97 -22.63 -24.48
CA ILE A 1 -6.89 -23.30 -23.51
C ILE A 1 -8.13 -22.45 -23.17
N ARG A 2 -8.17 -21.14 -23.48
CA ARG A 2 -9.30 -20.21 -23.22
C ARG A 2 -10.57 -20.36 -24.09
N ALA A 3 -10.77 -21.48 -24.79
CA ALA A 3 -11.85 -21.62 -25.78
C ALA A 3 -12.69 -22.90 -25.57
N LEU A 4 -13.04 -23.23 -24.33
CA LEU A 4 -13.96 -24.33 -24.05
C LEU A 4 -15.30 -23.80 -23.49
N PRO A 5 -16.44 -24.10 -24.14
CA PRO A 5 -17.78 -23.58 -23.81
C PRO A 5 -18.35 -24.06 -22.45
N ILE A 6 -17.56 -24.80 -21.66
CA ILE A 6 -17.91 -25.32 -20.33
C ILE A 6 -17.91 -24.24 -19.24
N MET A 7 -17.26 -23.09 -19.43
CA MET A 7 -17.35 -21.97 -18.48
C MET A 7 -18.71 -21.26 -18.48
N ARG A 8 -19.64 -21.61 -19.39
CA ARG A 8 -20.98 -21.02 -19.41
C ARG A 8 -21.94 -21.71 -18.42
N SER A 9 -21.54 -22.85 -17.87
CA SER A 9 -22.30 -23.63 -16.90
C SER A 9 -21.36 -24.22 -15.85
N LEU A 10 -20.83 -23.37 -14.96
CA LEU A 10 -20.26 -23.87 -13.72
C LEU A 10 -21.41 -24.17 -12.73
N PRO A 11 -21.56 -25.42 -12.25
CA PRO A 11 -22.54 -25.75 -11.23
C PRO A 11 -22.22 -25.00 -9.92
N ALA A 12 -23.27 -24.69 -9.15
CA ALA A 12 -23.35 -23.72 -8.04
C ALA A 12 -22.46 -23.98 -6.80
N GLY A 13 -21.33 -24.67 -6.95
CA GLY A 13 -20.36 -24.96 -5.90
C GLY A 13 -18.91 -24.71 -6.28
N VAL A 14 -18.60 -24.33 -7.53
CA VAL A 14 -17.23 -24.04 -7.95
C VAL A 14 -17.14 -22.60 -8.43
N HIS A 15 -16.92 -21.71 -7.46
CA HIS A 15 -16.41 -20.38 -7.74
C HIS A 15 -14.93 -20.49 -8.05
N GLU A 16 -14.50 -19.97 -9.21
CA GLU A 16 -13.11 -19.80 -9.54
C GLU A 16 -12.43 -19.01 -8.39
N LEU A 17 -11.52 -19.67 -7.67
CA LEU A 17 -10.76 -19.12 -6.54
C LEU A 17 -9.74 -18.05 -6.98
N ALA A 18 -9.97 -17.35 -8.09
CA ALA A 18 -9.26 -16.13 -8.51
C ALA A 18 -9.49 -14.94 -7.55
N ARG A 19 -10.24 -15.16 -6.45
CA ARG A 19 -10.63 -14.15 -5.47
C ARG A 19 -9.76 -14.15 -4.20
N GLY A 20 -8.92 -15.16 -3.99
CA GLY A 20 -8.07 -15.24 -2.79
C GLY A 20 -6.87 -14.29 -2.79
N ASP A 21 -6.12 -14.22 -3.90
CA ASP A 21 -4.89 -13.43 -3.97
C ASP A 21 -5.14 -11.93 -3.93
N ALA A 22 -6.16 -11.46 -4.66
CA ALA A 22 -6.56 -10.05 -4.63
C ALA A 22 -7.12 -9.62 -3.27
N ALA A 23 -7.90 -10.49 -2.60
CA ALA A 23 -8.44 -10.21 -1.27
C ALA A 23 -7.33 -10.17 -0.21
N ARG A 24 -6.40 -11.13 -0.24
CA ARG A 24 -5.24 -11.16 0.66
C ARG A 24 -4.34 -9.94 0.45
N MET A 25 -4.13 -9.53 -0.80
CA MET A 25 -3.37 -8.31 -1.11
C MET A 25 -4.06 -7.07 -0.51
N GLN A 26 -5.38 -6.93 -0.65
CA GLN A 26 -6.14 -5.82 -0.07
C GLN A 26 -6.12 -5.80 1.47
N GLU A 27 -6.19 -6.97 2.10
CA GLU A 27 -6.08 -7.10 3.56
C GLU A 27 -4.71 -6.65 4.07
N LEU A 28 -3.64 -7.06 3.38
CA LEU A 28 -2.28 -6.60 3.67
C LEU A 28 -2.13 -5.08 3.47
N PHE A 29 -2.61 -4.52 2.34
CA PHE A 29 -2.59 -3.08 2.10
C PHE A 29 -3.26 -2.30 3.24
N THR A 30 -4.39 -2.80 3.73
CA THR A 30 -5.13 -2.17 4.84
C THR A 30 -4.33 -2.23 6.15
N GLY A 31 -3.70 -3.37 6.44
CA GLY A 31 -2.81 -3.53 7.61
C GLY A 31 -1.55 -2.68 7.54
N PHE A 32 -0.95 -2.51 6.36
CA PHE A 32 0.19 -1.61 6.17
C PHE A 32 -0.23 -0.15 6.31
N ALA A 33 -1.38 0.25 5.79
CA ALA A 33 -1.88 1.61 5.93
C ALA A 33 -2.08 2.01 7.41
N THR A 34 -2.63 1.09 8.23
CA THR A 34 -2.77 1.34 9.67
C THR A 34 -1.42 1.36 10.38
N ALA A 35 -0.48 0.50 10.00
CA ALA A 35 0.89 0.49 10.54
C ALA A 35 1.66 1.78 10.21
N ILE A 36 1.58 2.27 8.97
CA ILE A 36 2.17 3.54 8.54
C ILE A 36 1.59 4.70 9.35
N ALA A 37 0.26 4.74 9.53
CA ALA A 37 -0.37 5.78 10.34
C ALA A 37 0.13 5.78 11.79
N ALA A 38 0.24 4.60 12.41
CA ALA A 38 0.81 4.46 13.75
C ALA A 38 2.29 4.86 13.81
N GLY A 39 3.09 4.47 12.81
CA GLY A 39 4.50 4.84 12.69
C GLY A 39 4.70 6.35 12.53
N ILE A 40 3.90 7.00 11.69
CA ILE A 40 3.88 8.46 11.51
C ILE A 40 3.58 9.16 12.84
N LEU A 41 2.60 8.66 13.61
CA LEU A 41 2.26 9.21 14.91
C LEU A 41 3.43 9.09 15.91
N LEU A 42 4.05 7.90 15.99
CA LEU A 42 5.21 7.66 16.86
C LEU A 42 6.42 8.51 16.45
N MET A 43 6.67 8.65 15.16
CA MET A 43 7.74 9.49 14.62
C MET A 43 7.49 10.96 14.97
N TYR A 44 6.25 11.45 14.79
CA TYR A 44 5.89 12.83 15.17
C TYR A 44 6.20 13.11 16.64
N LEU A 45 5.76 12.22 17.54
CA LEU A 45 6.02 12.36 18.97
C LEU A 45 7.53 12.37 19.26
N THR A 46 8.28 11.45 18.66
CA THR A 46 9.75 11.37 18.83
C THR A 46 10.44 12.65 18.35
N LEU A 47 10.05 13.19 17.20
CA LEU A 47 10.60 14.42 16.64
C LEU A 47 10.25 15.65 17.49
N VAL A 48 9.02 15.72 18.01
CA VAL A 48 8.59 16.80 18.93
C VAL A 48 9.41 16.76 20.22
N LEU A 49 9.64 15.57 20.77
CA LEU A 49 10.48 15.39 21.96
C LEU A 49 11.94 15.77 21.70
N LEU A 50 12.48 15.42 20.52
CA LEU A 50 13.87 15.67 20.15
C LEU A 50 14.15 17.17 19.93
N PHE A 51 13.31 17.84 19.14
CA PHE A 51 13.55 19.24 18.75
C PHE A 51 12.92 20.25 19.70
N ARG A 52 12.06 19.80 20.62
CA ARG A 52 11.32 20.66 21.56
C ARG A 52 10.56 21.80 20.85
N SER A 53 10.22 21.57 19.58
CA SER A 53 9.62 22.50 18.63
C SER A 53 8.57 21.75 17.83
N PHE A 54 7.41 22.38 17.61
CA PHE A 54 6.29 21.77 16.88
C PHE A 54 6.35 22.01 15.37
N VAL A 55 7.02 23.08 14.93
CA VAL A 55 7.06 23.46 13.51
C VAL A 55 8.04 22.58 12.73
N GLN A 56 9.19 22.27 13.32
CA GLN A 56 10.25 21.49 12.67
C GLN A 56 9.83 20.04 12.35
N PRO A 57 9.17 19.30 13.26
CA PRO A 57 8.64 17.95 12.98
C PRO A 57 7.61 17.94 11.85
N VAL A 58 6.73 18.94 11.78
CA VAL A 58 5.69 19.04 10.74
C VAL A 58 6.33 19.21 9.37
N THR A 59 7.36 20.05 9.24
CA THR A 59 8.08 20.23 7.97
C THR A 59 8.70 18.92 7.48
N ILE A 60 9.28 18.12 8.37
CA ILE A 60 9.84 16.79 8.03
C ILE A 60 8.72 15.84 7.60
N LEU A 61 7.59 15.85 8.29
CA LEU A 61 6.41 15.05 7.93
C LEU A 61 5.81 15.43 6.59
N VAL A 62 5.89 16.70 6.16
CA VAL A 62 5.45 17.14 4.83
C VAL A 62 6.39 16.65 3.72
N ALA A 63 7.67 16.44 4.02
CA ALA A 63 8.60 15.83 3.06
C ALA A 63 8.28 14.36 2.78
N LEU A 64 7.64 13.66 3.74
CA LEU A 64 7.26 12.25 3.60
C LEU A 64 6.25 12.00 2.45
N PRO A 65 5.06 12.63 2.39
CA PRO A 65 4.14 12.44 1.27
C PRO A 65 4.73 12.95 -0.06
N LEU A 66 5.62 13.95 -0.03
CA LEU A 66 6.35 14.38 -1.23
C LEU A 66 7.29 13.28 -1.75
N SER A 67 8.00 12.57 -0.85
CA SER A 67 8.86 11.43 -1.18
C SER A 67 8.04 10.25 -1.72
N VAL A 68 6.94 9.90 -1.06
CA VAL A 68 6.00 8.87 -1.53
C VAL A 68 5.46 9.24 -2.92
N GLY A 69 5.07 10.50 -3.14
CA GLY A 69 4.60 11.00 -4.43
C GLY A 69 5.66 10.87 -5.53
N GLY A 70 6.92 11.19 -5.24
CA GLY A 70 8.03 11.00 -6.17
C GLY A 70 8.30 9.53 -6.51
N ALA A 71 8.26 8.65 -5.51
CA ALA A 71 8.43 7.21 -5.69
C ALA A 71 7.29 6.60 -6.52
N LEU A 72 6.03 6.96 -6.21
CA LEU A 72 4.87 6.55 -7.00
C LEU A 72 4.92 7.08 -8.43
N GLY A 73 5.38 8.33 -8.62
CA GLY A 73 5.57 8.91 -9.95
C GLY A 73 6.59 8.13 -10.80
N LEU A 74 7.74 7.77 -10.21
CA LEU A 74 8.75 6.95 -10.88
C LEU A 74 8.28 5.52 -11.16
N LEU A 75 7.52 4.92 -10.24
CA LEU A 75 6.91 3.61 -10.44
C LEU A 75 5.92 3.61 -11.61
N LEU A 76 5.13 4.68 -11.74
CA LEU A 76 4.19 4.86 -12.85
C LEU A 76 4.93 5.00 -14.18
N LEU A 77 6.05 5.74 -14.21
CA LEU A 77 6.94 5.85 -15.37
C LEU A 77 7.60 4.52 -15.76
N THR A 78 7.94 3.68 -14.77
CA THR A 78 8.61 2.39 -14.99
C THR A 78 7.63 1.25 -15.29
N GLY A 79 6.32 1.49 -15.17
CA GLY A 79 5.27 0.49 -15.44
C GLY A 79 5.18 -0.63 -14.42
N ASN A 80 5.74 -0.45 -13.21
CA ASN A 80 5.70 -1.46 -12.15
C ASN A 80 4.32 -1.46 -11.47
N ALA A 81 3.79 -2.65 -11.19
CA ALA A 81 2.53 -2.79 -10.48
C ALA A 81 2.66 -2.32 -9.02
N LEU A 82 1.67 -1.55 -8.55
CA LEU A 82 1.51 -1.25 -7.12
C LEU A 82 1.16 -2.55 -6.40
N GLY A 83 2.14 -3.07 -5.66
CA GLY A 83 2.03 -4.32 -4.90
C GLY A 83 2.74 -4.18 -3.56
N VAL A 84 2.91 -5.32 -2.88
CA VAL A 84 3.60 -5.36 -1.57
C VAL A 84 5.06 -4.89 -1.69
N THR A 85 5.72 -5.12 -2.83
CA THR A 85 7.14 -4.76 -3.03
C THR A 85 7.40 -3.24 -2.97
N PRO A 86 6.70 -2.37 -3.75
CA PRO A 86 6.80 -0.93 -3.56
C PRO A 86 6.45 -0.45 -2.15
N LEU A 87 5.43 -1.04 -1.51
CA LEU A 87 5.00 -0.64 -0.17
C LEU A 87 6.05 -0.88 0.92
N ILE A 88 6.87 -1.91 0.79
CA ILE A 88 7.92 -2.20 1.78
C ILE A 88 9.04 -1.16 1.70
N GLY A 89 9.27 -0.57 0.52
CA GLY A 89 10.30 0.46 0.31
C GLY A 89 9.82 1.90 0.52
N LEU A 90 8.51 2.12 0.64
CA LEU A 90 7.87 3.40 0.97
C LEU A 90 7.86 3.62 2.49
#